data_AF-A0A179D4T4-F1
#
_entry.id   AF-A0A179D4T4-F1
#
_cell.length_a   1.000
_cell.length_b   1.000
_cell.length_c   1.000
_cell.angle_alpha   90.00
_cell.angle_beta   90.00
_cell.angle_gamma   90.00
#
_symmetry.space_group_name_H-M   'P 1'
#
loop_
_entity.id
_entity.type
_entity.pdbx_description
1 polymer ?
#
loop_
_entity_poly.entity_id
_entity_poly.type
_entity_poly.pdbx_seq_one_letter_code
_entity_poly.pdbx_strand_id
1 'polypeptide(L)'
;MIKPEDISIGITVFIDILGFGNRIAKIETVTEIQSIYKELWHVQKQFYYKPTEKIISHINKLYNKKVLAFSDCLVIHIPLKSKATQSEGDFDPLMSEFLSLAYSQAACVLDSIFLRGGIDIGWWYSDQDIIISKSLLQAYHLEQSISVPVIAITNDVFEYFSNHPHRKWYAPEVDPLSIFRKGIVDNKEIIFLDYMTICLEGLDWRYSKEQVERYNNANKEERQRIINEGYQYNIDYWLKKHGNNIRNAYNATENDKIKSKYSWLATYHNNIAELFTDNEEAFIELK
;
A
#
# COMPACT_ATOMS: atom_id res chain seq x y z
N MET A 1 16.89 5.31 -32.65
CA MET A 1 15.47 5.52 -33.03
C MET A 1 14.64 4.64 -32.15
N ILE A 2 13.64 5.20 -31.45
CA ILE A 2 12.71 4.45 -30.60
C ILE A 2 11.80 3.63 -31.51
N LYS A 3 11.62 2.34 -31.20
CA LYS A 3 10.72 1.46 -31.94
C LYS A 3 9.46 1.14 -31.11
N PRO A 4 8.33 0.78 -31.73
CA PRO A 4 7.11 0.45 -31.00
C PRO A 4 7.28 -0.66 -29.94
N GLU A 5 8.13 -1.64 -30.20
CA GLU A 5 8.44 -2.73 -29.25
C GLU A 5 9.20 -2.27 -27.99
N ASP A 6 9.81 -1.09 -28.03
CA ASP A 6 10.49 -0.48 -26.88
C ASP A 6 9.51 0.21 -25.91
N ILE A 7 8.24 0.34 -26.32
CA ILE A 7 7.17 0.98 -25.53
C ILE A 7 6.35 -0.09 -24.82
N SER A 8 6.38 -0.07 -23.49
CA SER A 8 5.55 -0.91 -22.64
C SER A 8 4.23 -0.23 -22.32
N ILE A 9 3.12 -0.98 -22.30
CA ILE A 9 1.86 -0.52 -21.71
C ILE A 9 1.71 -1.21 -20.35
N GLY A 10 1.39 -0.44 -19.31
CA GLY A 10 1.39 -0.94 -17.94
C GLY A 10 0.76 0.03 -16.96
N ILE A 11 0.70 -0.44 -15.71
CA ILE A 11 0.36 0.35 -14.55
C ILE A 11 1.64 1.04 -14.07
N THR A 12 1.55 2.33 -13.78
CA THR A 12 2.62 3.11 -13.17
C THR A 12 2.17 3.64 -11.82
N VAL A 13 2.98 3.41 -10.81
CA VAL A 13 2.78 3.88 -9.45
C VAL A 13 3.83 4.93 -9.14
N PHE A 14 3.40 6.10 -8.67
CA PHE A 14 4.25 7.12 -8.10
C PHE A 14 3.93 7.22 -6.60
N ILE A 15 4.93 7.07 -5.74
CA ILE A 15 4.79 7.11 -4.28
C ILE A 15 5.73 8.16 -3.72
N ASP A 16 5.27 8.91 -2.72
CA ASP A 16 6.00 9.93 -1.98
C ASP A 16 5.92 9.64 -0.48
N ILE A 17 7.01 9.91 0.25
CA ILE A 17 7.05 9.82 1.71
C ILE A 17 6.55 11.14 2.30
N LEU A 18 5.43 11.09 3.01
CA LEU A 18 4.77 12.28 3.55
C LEU A 18 5.69 13.01 4.55
N GLY A 19 5.95 14.29 4.26
CA GLY A 19 6.73 15.17 5.15
C GLY A 19 8.25 15.02 5.02
N PHE A 20 8.74 14.22 4.07
CA PHE A 20 10.18 14.00 3.88
C PHE A 20 10.95 15.28 3.52
N GLY A 21 10.48 16.07 2.54
CA GLY A 21 11.12 17.33 2.18
C GLY A 21 11.31 18.29 3.36
N ASN A 22 10.32 18.38 4.26
CA ASN A 22 10.42 19.19 5.49
C ASN A 22 11.46 18.66 6.47
N ARG A 23 11.69 17.35 6.49
CA ARG A 23 12.72 16.71 7.34
C ARG A 23 14.09 16.95 6.76
N ILE A 24 14.28 16.75 5.46
CA ILE A 24 15.54 17.04 4.75
C ILE A 24 15.99 18.48 4.97
N ALA A 25 15.07 19.44 4.85
CA ALA A 25 15.39 20.86 5.03
C ALA A 25 15.91 21.22 6.44
N LYS A 26 15.70 20.36 7.44
CA LYS A 26 16.10 20.56 8.84
C LYS A 26 17.36 19.78 9.24
N ILE A 27 17.92 18.97 8.34
CA ILE A 27 19.10 18.14 8.65
C ILE A 27 20.33 19.02 8.77
N GLU A 28 21.05 18.87 9.88
CA GLU A 28 22.32 19.59 10.11
C GLU A 28 23.49 18.63 10.30
N THR A 29 23.23 17.33 10.54
CA THR A 29 24.26 16.36 10.93
C THR A 29 24.30 15.10 10.06
N VAL A 30 25.48 14.46 10.00
CA VAL A 30 25.67 13.18 9.30
C VAL A 30 24.83 12.06 9.92
N THR A 31 24.60 12.08 11.25
CA THR A 31 23.77 11.09 11.94
C THR A 31 22.31 11.16 11.48
N GLU A 32 21.78 12.36 11.25
CA GLU A 32 20.43 12.56 10.72
C GLU A 32 20.32 12.08 9.27
N ILE A 33 21.34 12.35 8.43
CA ILE A 33 21.44 11.80 7.07
C ILE A 33 21.41 10.27 7.10
N GLN A 34 22.15 9.64 8.01
CA GLN A 34 22.17 8.18 8.16
C GLN A 34 20.81 7.61 8.60
N SER A 35 20.08 8.33 9.44
CA SER A 35 18.73 7.95 9.86
C SER A 35 17.77 7.96 8.67
N ILE A 36 17.79 9.05 7.89
CA ILE A 36 16.98 9.20 6.68
C ILE A 36 17.33 8.13 5.63
N TYR A 37 18.61 7.86 5.43
CA TYR A 37 19.06 6.80 4.53
C TYR A 37 18.48 5.43 4.93
N LYS A 38 18.49 5.09 6.24
CA LYS A 38 17.92 3.83 6.72
C LYS A 38 16.40 3.76 6.48
N GLU A 39 15.70 4.87 6.65
CA GLU A 39 14.27 4.95 6.38
C GLU A 39 13.96 4.77 4.89
N LEU A 40 14.65 5.50 4.00
CA LEU A 40 14.52 5.33 2.56
C LEU A 40 14.79 3.89 2.13
N TRP A 41 15.87 3.31 2.64
CA TRP A 41 16.22 1.92 2.39
C TRP A 41 15.12 0.96 2.86
N HIS A 42 14.51 1.23 4.01
CA HIS A 42 13.41 0.42 4.54
C HIS A 42 12.15 0.52 3.68
N VAL A 43 11.74 1.74 3.28
CA VAL A 43 10.61 1.97 2.38
C VAL A 43 10.83 1.23 1.07
N GLN A 44 11.98 1.46 0.42
CA GLN A 44 12.37 0.75 -0.79
C GLN A 44 12.25 -0.76 -0.60
N LYS A 45 12.80 -1.31 0.49
CA LYS A 45 12.74 -2.75 0.78
C LYS A 45 11.32 -3.29 0.91
N GLN A 46 10.35 -2.51 1.38
CA GLN A 46 8.95 -2.97 1.42
C GLN A 46 8.40 -3.14 0.00
N PHE A 47 8.64 -2.18 -0.89
CA PHE A 47 8.16 -2.22 -2.29
C PHE A 47 8.98 -3.12 -3.21
N TYR A 48 10.24 -3.39 -2.86
CA TYR A 48 11.06 -4.42 -3.50
C TYR A 48 10.68 -5.85 -3.07
N TYR A 49 9.88 -5.99 -2.00
CA TYR A 49 9.58 -7.20 -1.24
C TYR A 49 10.81 -8.01 -0.78
N LYS A 50 10.74 -8.55 0.43
CA LYS A 50 11.90 -8.95 1.27
C LYS A 50 12.79 -10.08 0.69
N PRO A 51 14.09 -10.10 1.05
CA PRO A 51 15.22 -10.54 0.21
C PRO A 51 15.80 -11.93 0.54
N THR A 52 15.02 -12.82 1.14
CA THR A 52 15.48 -14.17 1.51
C THR A 52 14.69 -15.20 0.74
N GLU A 53 14.97 -15.40 -0.55
CA GLU A 53 14.80 -16.68 -1.28
C GLU A 53 15.11 -16.53 -2.78
N LYS A 54 15.81 -17.51 -3.35
CA LYS A 54 16.19 -17.60 -4.78
C LYS A 54 15.02 -17.48 -5.77
N ILE A 55 13.79 -17.59 -5.29
CA ILE A 55 12.54 -17.58 -6.05
C ILE A 55 12.22 -16.19 -6.63
N ILE A 56 12.62 -15.07 -5.99
CA ILE A 56 12.17 -13.71 -6.37
C ILE A 56 12.95 -13.10 -7.53
N SER A 57 14.24 -13.45 -7.70
CA SER A 57 14.96 -13.10 -8.94
C SER A 57 14.25 -13.68 -10.17
N HIS A 58 13.48 -14.75 -9.98
CA HIS A 58 12.60 -15.30 -10.99
C HIS A 58 11.33 -14.45 -11.13
N ILE A 59 10.63 -14.10 -10.05
CA ILE A 59 9.38 -13.31 -10.09
C ILE A 59 9.58 -11.90 -10.67
N ASN A 60 10.56 -11.10 -10.22
CA ASN A 60 10.80 -9.78 -10.81
C ASN A 60 11.21 -9.87 -12.30
N LYS A 61 11.90 -10.94 -12.70
CA LYS A 61 12.18 -11.26 -14.12
C LYS A 61 10.95 -11.81 -14.86
N LEU A 62 9.99 -12.43 -14.17
CA LEU A 62 8.73 -12.90 -14.75
C LEU A 62 7.83 -11.70 -15.05
N TYR A 63 7.75 -10.74 -14.13
CA TYR A 63 6.91 -9.55 -14.23
C TYR A 63 7.58 -8.37 -14.97
N ASN A 64 8.89 -8.42 -15.26
CA ASN A 64 9.66 -7.28 -15.79
C ASN A 64 9.45 -5.98 -14.99
N LYS A 65 9.24 -6.09 -13.68
CA LYS A 65 8.98 -4.96 -12.78
C LYS A 65 10.23 -4.08 -12.67
N LYS A 66 10.08 -2.78 -12.97
CA LYS A 66 11.15 -1.78 -12.79
C LYS A 66 10.77 -0.84 -11.66
N VAL A 67 11.65 -0.74 -10.67
CA VAL A 67 11.50 0.17 -9.52
C VAL A 67 12.67 1.15 -9.56
N LEU A 68 12.36 2.42 -9.58
CA LEU A 68 13.33 3.51 -9.56
C LEU A 68 13.05 4.37 -8.33
N ALA A 69 14.08 4.61 -7.53
CA ALA A 69 13.97 5.46 -6.37
C ALA A 69 14.83 6.70 -6.58
N PHE A 70 14.22 7.87 -6.44
CA PHE A 70 14.89 9.16 -6.54
C PHE A 70 14.46 9.98 -5.32
N SER A 71 15.39 10.33 -4.43
CA SER A 71 15.07 11.04 -3.17
C SER A 71 14.00 10.30 -2.35
N ASP A 72 12.89 10.96 -2.06
CA ASP A 72 11.69 10.55 -1.32
C ASP A 72 10.63 9.86 -2.16
N CYS A 73 10.82 9.82 -3.48
CA CYS A 73 9.85 9.23 -4.37
C CYS A 73 10.28 7.85 -4.88
N LEU A 74 9.29 6.99 -5.03
CA LEU A 74 9.41 5.68 -5.64
C LEU A 74 8.52 5.62 -6.88
N VAL A 75 9.11 5.19 -8.00
CA VAL A 75 8.40 4.96 -9.25
C VAL A 75 8.43 3.47 -9.55
N ILE A 76 7.25 2.88 -9.76
CA ILE A 76 7.09 1.46 -10.07
C ILE A 76 6.36 1.34 -11.40
N HIS A 77 6.91 0.57 -12.33
CA HIS A 77 6.22 0.18 -13.56
C HIS A 77 5.91 -1.31 -13.57
N ILE A 78 4.64 -1.66 -13.79
CA ILE A 78 4.11 -3.01 -13.87
C ILE A 78 3.51 -3.19 -15.28
N PRO A 79 4.18 -3.91 -16.19
CA PRO A 79 3.67 -4.08 -17.55
C PRO A 79 2.43 -4.98 -17.58
N LEU A 80 1.45 -4.63 -18.41
CA LEU A 80 0.25 -5.48 -18.64
C LEU A 80 0.62 -6.83 -19.25
N LYS A 81 1.71 -6.85 -20.04
CA LYS A 81 2.26 -8.05 -20.68
C LYS A 81 3.58 -8.41 -20.02
N SER A 82 3.58 -9.54 -19.35
CA SER A 82 4.73 -10.15 -18.69
C SER A 82 4.68 -11.67 -18.87
N LYS A 83 5.70 -12.40 -18.41
CA LYS A 83 5.65 -13.87 -18.46
C LYS A 83 4.53 -14.43 -17.59
N ALA A 84 4.25 -13.78 -16.46
CA ALA A 84 3.15 -14.16 -15.59
C ALA A 84 1.80 -13.91 -16.25
N THR A 85 1.61 -12.76 -16.90
CA THR A 85 0.33 -12.48 -17.57
C THR A 85 0.11 -13.31 -18.84
N GLN A 86 1.19 -13.84 -19.42
CA GLN A 86 1.10 -14.85 -20.49
C GLN A 86 0.60 -16.21 -19.99
N SER A 87 0.88 -16.59 -18.74
CA SER A 87 0.46 -17.88 -18.18
C SER A 87 -0.88 -17.81 -17.43
N GLU A 88 -1.13 -16.74 -16.70
CA GLU A 88 -2.25 -16.61 -15.73
C GLU A 88 -3.35 -15.65 -16.22
N GLY A 89 -3.14 -15.00 -17.37
CA GLY A 89 -3.95 -13.85 -17.79
C GLY A 89 -3.47 -12.55 -17.13
N ASP A 90 -3.99 -11.42 -17.56
CA ASP A 90 -3.58 -10.09 -17.10
C ASP A 90 -4.29 -9.63 -15.82
N PHE A 91 -5.54 -10.07 -15.58
CA PHE A 91 -6.32 -9.58 -14.45
C PHE A 91 -5.75 -9.96 -13.07
N ASP A 92 -5.71 -11.26 -12.73
CA ASP A 92 -5.33 -11.71 -11.38
C ASP A 92 -3.90 -11.34 -10.98
N PRO A 93 -2.90 -11.40 -11.88
CA PRO A 93 -1.56 -10.95 -11.53
C PRO A 93 -1.47 -9.45 -11.27
N LEU A 94 -2.22 -8.62 -11.99
CA LEU A 94 -2.27 -7.17 -11.73
C LEU A 94 -3.03 -6.86 -10.43
N MET A 95 -4.12 -7.58 -10.14
CA MET A 95 -4.82 -7.49 -8.85
C MET A 95 -3.91 -7.87 -7.69
N SER A 96 -3.08 -8.89 -7.86
CA SER A 96 -2.08 -9.31 -6.87
C SER A 96 -1.03 -8.22 -6.61
N GLU A 97 -0.64 -7.44 -7.62
CA GLU A 97 0.26 -6.30 -7.43
C GLU A 97 -0.41 -5.18 -6.62
N PHE A 98 -1.70 -4.91 -6.78
CA PHE A 98 -2.41 -3.97 -5.90
C PHE A 98 -2.41 -4.45 -4.44
N LEU A 99 -2.65 -5.75 -4.19
CA LEU A 99 -2.54 -6.31 -2.84
C LEU A 99 -1.12 -6.12 -2.29
N SER A 100 -0.08 -6.34 -3.10
CA SER A 100 1.32 -6.11 -2.71
C SER A 100 1.59 -4.65 -2.32
N LEU A 101 1.03 -3.68 -3.07
CA LEU A 101 1.13 -2.25 -2.75
C LEU A 101 0.45 -1.93 -1.42
N ALA A 102 -0.72 -2.51 -1.15
CA ALA A 102 -1.44 -2.34 0.11
C ALA A 102 -0.63 -2.85 1.30
N TYR A 103 -0.10 -4.07 1.22
CA TYR A 103 0.75 -4.64 2.27
C TYR A 103 2.01 -3.80 2.49
N SER A 104 2.62 -3.28 1.42
CA SER A 104 3.79 -2.41 1.50
C SER A 104 3.46 -1.08 2.21
N GLN A 105 2.33 -0.46 1.85
CA GLN A 105 1.86 0.77 2.50
C GLN A 105 1.59 0.53 3.99
N ALA A 106 0.88 -0.54 4.34
CA ALA A 106 0.59 -0.89 5.73
C ALA A 106 1.86 -1.13 6.54
N ALA A 107 2.83 -1.87 5.99
CA ALA A 107 4.11 -2.11 6.65
C ALA A 107 4.85 -0.80 6.96
N CYS A 108 4.88 0.15 6.02
CA CYS A 108 5.45 1.47 6.26
C CYS A 108 4.70 2.24 7.35
N VAL A 109 3.36 2.28 7.31
CA VAL A 109 2.57 3.01 8.31
C VAL A 109 2.74 2.42 9.71
N LEU A 110 2.84 1.09 9.84
CA LEU A 110 3.14 0.42 11.12
C LEU A 110 4.53 0.77 11.67
N ASP A 111 5.45 1.22 10.82
CA ASP A 111 6.77 1.74 11.21
C ASP A 111 6.81 3.28 11.28
N SER A 112 5.63 3.93 11.38
CA SER A 112 5.45 5.38 11.43
C SER A 112 5.90 6.14 10.17
N ILE A 113 5.97 5.45 9.03
CA ILE A 113 6.31 6.04 7.73
C ILE A 113 5.03 6.12 6.88
N PHE A 114 4.52 7.33 6.71
CA PHE A 114 3.29 7.57 5.96
C PHE A 114 3.58 7.81 4.49
N LEU A 115 2.91 7.05 3.64
CA LEU A 115 3.06 7.13 2.20
C LEU A 115 1.81 7.71 1.57
N ARG A 116 2.00 8.45 0.48
CA ARG A 116 0.94 8.85 -0.44
C ARG A 116 1.37 8.55 -1.87
N GLY A 117 0.43 8.38 -2.78
CA GLY A 117 0.78 8.07 -4.14
C GLY A 117 -0.38 8.16 -5.11
N GLY A 118 -0.04 8.03 -6.39
CA GLY A 118 -0.97 7.92 -7.49
C GLY A 118 -0.64 6.71 -8.36
N ILE A 119 -1.67 6.08 -8.89
CA ILE A 119 -1.57 4.98 -9.84
C ILE A 119 -2.32 5.36 -11.11
N ASP A 120 -1.65 5.21 -12.25
CA ASP A 120 -2.25 5.36 -13.56
C ASP A 120 -1.91 4.20 -14.48
N ILE A 121 -2.61 4.09 -15.61
CA ILE A 121 -2.37 3.08 -16.65
C ILE A 121 -2.06 3.75 -17.99
N GLY A 122 -1.01 3.30 -18.67
CA GLY A 122 -0.62 3.92 -19.93
C GLY A 122 0.72 3.44 -20.47
N TRP A 123 1.25 4.20 -21.41
CA TRP A 123 2.52 3.87 -22.05
C TRP A 123 3.72 4.36 -21.23
N TRP A 124 4.77 3.57 -21.32
CA TRP A 124 6.02 3.73 -20.64
C TRP A 124 7.17 3.33 -21.56
N TYR A 125 8.08 4.26 -21.81
CA TYR A 125 9.35 4.02 -22.47
C TYR A 125 10.46 4.19 -21.44
N SER A 126 11.40 3.26 -21.41
CA SER A 126 12.62 3.44 -20.63
C SER A 126 13.81 2.85 -21.35
N ASP A 127 14.88 3.64 -21.40
CA ASP A 127 16.17 3.27 -21.95
C ASP A 127 17.25 3.76 -21.00
N GLN A 128 18.01 2.82 -20.42
CA GLN A 128 18.97 3.07 -19.35
C GLN A 128 18.34 3.88 -18.20
N ASP A 129 18.77 5.13 -18.05
CA ASP A 129 18.35 6.09 -17.03
C ASP A 129 17.30 7.09 -17.52
N ILE A 130 16.86 6.97 -18.78
CA ILE A 130 15.82 7.80 -19.36
C ILE A 130 14.48 7.10 -19.17
N ILE A 131 13.50 7.86 -18.69
CA ILE A 131 12.09 7.47 -18.65
C ILE A 131 11.28 8.53 -19.37
N ILE A 132 10.38 8.08 -20.23
CA ILE A 132 9.34 8.91 -20.83
C ILE A 132 8.05 8.12 -20.69
N SER A 133 7.08 8.65 -19.96
CA SER A 133 5.84 7.92 -19.68
C SER A 133 4.67 8.86 -19.43
N LYS A 134 3.55 8.61 -20.11
CA LYS A 134 2.29 9.30 -19.84
C LYS A 134 1.71 8.85 -18.50
N SER A 135 1.73 7.55 -18.20
CA SER A 135 1.20 7.03 -16.94
C SER A 135 1.98 7.52 -15.73
N LEU A 136 3.31 7.72 -15.85
CA LEU A 136 4.10 8.36 -14.81
C LEU A 136 3.66 9.80 -14.55
N LEU A 137 3.44 10.59 -15.60
CA LEU A 137 3.00 11.98 -15.48
C LEU A 137 1.64 12.06 -14.74
N GLN A 138 0.70 11.20 -15.11
CA GLN A 138 -0.63 11.18 -14.52
C GLN A 138 -0.61 10.67 -13.07
N ALA A 139 0.16 9.61 -12.78
CA ALA A 139 0.35 9.12 -11.42
C ALA A 139 0.96 10.19 -10.51
N TYR A 140 1.97 10.92 -11.01
CA TYR A 140 2.55 12.06 -10.30
C TYR A 140 1.54 13.18 -10.06
N HIS A 141 0.76 13.57 -11.08
CA HIS A 141 -0.27 14.60 -10.91
C HIS A 141 -1.36 14.21 -9.92
N LEU A 142 -1.76 12.92 -9.91
CA LEU A 142 -2.72 12.41 -8.95
C LEU A 142 -2.17 12.48 -7.53
N GLU A 143 -0.93 12.03 -7.29
CA GLU A 143 -0.27 12.15 -5.98
C GLU A 143 -0.23 13.60 -5.50
N GLN A 144 0.17 14.54 -6.35
CA GLN A 144 0.23 15.97 -6.00
C GLN A 144 -1.15 16.56 -5.68
N SER A 145 -2.21 16.01 -6.27
CA SER A 145 -3.58 16.47 -6.03
C SER A 145 -4.16 15.98 -4.69
N ILE A 146 -3.49 15.05 -4.01
CA ILE A 146 -3.97 14.39 -2.81
C ILE A 146 -3.11 14.78 -1.61
N SER A 147 -3.76 15.32 -0.58
CA SER A 147 -3.09 15.80 0.62
C SER A 147 -2.88 14.71 1.68
N VAL A 148 -3.59 13.58 1.60
CA VAL A 148 -3.70 12.54 2.64
C VAL A 148 -2.84 11.30 2.35
N PRO A 149 -2.46 10.50 3.38
CA PRO A 149 -1.55 9.36 3.25
C PRO A 149 -2.22 8.09 2.69
N VAL A 150 -2.64 8.16 1.42
CA VAL A 150 -3.19 7.02 0.65
C VAL A 150 -2.55 6.90 -0.72
N ILE A 151 -2.55 5.70 -1.29
CA ILE A 151 -2.20 5.48 -2.70
C ILE A 151 -3.51 5.45 -3.51
N ALA A 152 -3.74 6.51 -4.29
CA ALA A 152 -4.95 6.66 -5.09
C ALA A 152 -4.78 6.14 -6.51
N ILE A 153 -5.89 5.90 -7.20
CA ILE A 153 -5.92 5.49 -8.61
C ILE A 153 -6.65 6.52 -9.46
N THR A 154 -6.29 6.63 -10.73
CA THR A 154 -7.04 7.41 -11.71
C THR A 154 -8.33 6.67 -12.11
N ASN A 155 -9.28 7.42 -12.69
CA ASN A 155 -10.48 6.82 -13.27
C ASN A 155 -10.12 5.85 -14.41
N ASP A 156 -9.08 6.14 -15.20
CA ASP A 156 -8.62 5.26 -16.29
C ASP A 156 -8.25 3.86 -15.75
N VAL A 157 -7.57 3.79 -14.60
CA VAL A 157 -7.28 2.51 -13.92
C VAL A 157 -8.57 1.84 -13.46
N PHE A 158 -9.44 2.58 -12.78
CA PHE A 158 -10.70 2.01 -12.27
C PHE A 158 -11.60 1.48 -13.39
N GLU A 159 -11.72 2.22 -14.49
CA GLU A 159 -12.50 1.84 -15.68
C GLU A 159 -11.89 0.64 -16.40
N TYR A 160 -10.55 0.58 -16.51
CA TYR A 160 -9.85 -0.57 -17.10
C TYR A 160 -10.24 -1.87 -16.38
N PHE A 161 -10.14 -1.89 -15.05
CA PHE A 161 -10.45 -3.10 -14.27
C PHE A 161 -11.96 -3.35 -14.16
N SER A 162 -12.78 -2.30 -14.09
CA SER A 162 -14.25 -2.43 -14.05
C SER A 162 -14.81 -3.11 -15.30
N ASN A 163 -14.24 -2.80 -16.46
CA ASN A 163 -14.64 -3.33 -17.76
C ASN A 163 -13.84 -4.57 -18.19
N HIS A 164 -12.92 -5.04 -17.36
CA HIS A 164 -12.04 -6.14 -17.73
C HIS A 164 -12.83 -7.44 -17.94
N PRO A 165 -12.65 -8.18 -19.06
CA PRO A 165 -13.43 -9.38 -19.35
C PRO A 165 -13.37 -10.45 -18.25
N HIS A 166 -12.19 -10.66 -17.67
CA HIS A 166 -11.96 -11.67 -16.62
C HIS A 166 -12.57 -11.31 -15.26
N ARG A 167 -13.02 -10.06 -15.04
CA ARG A 167 -13.77 -9.71 -13.83
C ARG A 167 -15.04 -10.57 -13.69
N LYS A 168 -15.65 -10.97 -14.81
CA LYS A 168 -16.85 -11.82 -14.85
C LYS A 168 -16.61 -13.28 -14.45
N TRP A 169 -15.36 -13.69 -14.24
CA TRP A 169 -15.02 -15.04 -13.77
C TRP A 169 -15.16 -15.19 -12.26
N TYR A 170 -15.25 -14.08 -11.53
CA TYR A 170 -15.54 -14.07 -10.11
C TYR A 170 -17.03 -14.34 -9.85
N ALA A 171 -17.33 -14.97 -8.71
CA ALA A 171 -18.70 -15.20 -8.28
C ALA A 171 -19.43 -13.85 -8.09
N PRO A 172 -20.75 -13.75 -8.35
CA PRO A 172 -21.49 -12.49 -8.25
C PRO A 172 -21.38 -11.78 -6.89
N GLU A 173 -21.19 -12.55 -5.81
CA GLU A 173 -20.99 -12.07 -4.45
C GLU A 173 -19.57 -11.57 -4.14
N VAL A 174 -18.59 -11.86 -5.00
CA VAL A 174 -17.19 -11.43 -4.85
C VAL A 174 -16.88 -10.35 -5.89
N ASP A 175 -16.80 -9.10 -5.45
CA ASP A 175 -16.27 -8.03 -6.29
C ASP A 175 -14.75 -7.90 -6.09
N PRO A 176 -13.90 -8.28 -7.06
CA PRO A 176 -12.45 -8.13 -6.93
C PRO A 176 -12.02 -6.66 -6.78
N LEU A 177 -12.88 -5.68 -7.10
CA LEU A 177 -12.61 -4.26 -6.94
C LEU A 177 -12.94 -3.71 -5.55
N SER A 178 -13.40 -4.56 -4.62
CA SER A 178 -13.60 -4.18 -3.21
C SER A 178 -12.32 -3.70 -2.52
N ILE A 179 -11.15 -4.01 -3.10
CA ILE A 179 -9.84 -3.50 -2.68
C ILE A 179 -9.69 -1.98 -2.85
N PHE A 180 -10.60 -1.34 -3.60
CA PHE A 180 -10.62 0.10 -3.79
C PHE A 180 -11.76 0.73 -2.99
N ARG A 181 -11.46 1.84 -2.32
CA ARG A 181 -12.42 2.62 -1.55
C ARG A 181 -12.55 4.03 -2.12
N LYS A 182 -13.76 4.58 -2.04
CA LYS A 182 -14.02 6.00 -2.31
C LYS A 182 -13.86 6.83 -1.04
N GLY A 183 -13.27 8.00 -1.18
CA GLY A 183 -13.14 8.98 -0.10
C GLY A 183 -13.29 10.40 -0.62
N ILE A 184 -13.44 11.35 0.29
CA ILE A 184 -13.48 12.78 -0.04
C ILE A 184 -12.27 13.44 0.59
N VAL A 185 -11.45 14.11 -0.22
CA VAL A 185 -10.28 14.89 0.21
C VAL A 185 -10.37 16.25 -0.42
N ASP A 186 -10.33 17.32 0.39
CA ASP A 186 -10.41 18.71 -0.09
C ASP A 186 -11.60 18.96 -1.05
N ASN A 187 -12.77 18.41 -0.70
CA ASN A 187 -14.03 18.43 -1.49
C ASN A 187 -13.97 17.72 -2.85
N LYS A 188 -12.99 16.84 -3.08
CA LYS A 188 -12.88 16.01 -4.28
C LYS A 188 -13.05 14.55 -3.92
N GLU A 189 -13.83 13.83 -4.72
CA GLU A 189 -13.87 12.37 -4.64
C GLU A 189 -12.54 11.82 -5.14
N ILE A 190 -11.99 10.87 -4.37
CA ILE A 190 -10.83 10.07 -4.76
C ILE A 190 -11.19 8.60 -4.65
N ILE A 191 -10.55 7.78 -5.48
CA ILE A 191 -10.57 6.32 -5.37
C ILE A 191 -9.18 5.89 -4.94
N PHE A 192 -9.06 5.12 -3.88
CA PHE A 192 -7.77 4.72 -3.33
C PHE A 192 -7.76 3.28 -2.88
N LEU A 193 -6.55 2.72 -2.77
CA LEU A 193 -6.33 1.35 -2.32
C LEU A 193 -6.65 1.24 -0.83
N ASP A 194 -7.63 0.41 -0.49
CA ASP A 194 -8.07 0.15 0.89
C ASP A 194 -7.09 -0.78 1.60
N TYR A 195 -5.88 -0.26 1.85
CA TYR A 195 -4.82 -1.05 2.43
C TYR A 195 -5.16 -1.58 3.83
N MET A 196 -6.08 -0.90 4.55
CA MET A 196 -6.45 -1.31 5.90
C MET A 196 -7.32 -2.55 5.86
N THR A 197 -8.41 -2.55 5.10
CA THR A 197 -9.27 -3.74 4.94
C THR A 197 -8.46 -4.91 4.39
N ILE A 198 -7.66 -4.68 3.34
CA ILE A 198 -6.80 -5.71 2.75
C ILE A 198 -5.88 -6.34 3.80
N CYS A 199 -5.25 -5.53 4.66
CA CYS A 199 -4.33 -6.05 5.67
C CYS A 199 -5.05 -6.77 6.80
N LEU A 200 -6.18 -6.24 7.28
CA LEU A 200 -6.94 -6.82 8.38
C LEU A 200 -7.55 -8.18 7.99
N GLU A 201 -8.09 -8.30 6.78
CA GLU A 201 -8.60 -9.56 6.23
C GLU A 201 -7.48 -10.59 6.01
N GLY A 202 -6.25 -10.13 5.79
CA GLY A 202 -5.07 -10.97 5.58
C GLY A 202 -4.34 -11.42 6.85
N LEU A 203 -4.76 -11.02 8.05
CA LEU A 203 -4.10 -11.42 9.30
C LEU A 203 -4.29 -12.91 9.59
N ASP A 204 -3.28 -13.55 10.18
CA ASP A 204 -3.37 -14.93 10.70
C ASP A 204 -3.85 -14.91 12.17
N TRP A 205 -4.36 -16.02 12.70
CA TRP A 205 -4.76 -16.15 14.11
C TRP A 205 -3.57 -16.32 15.06
N ARG A 206 -2.37 -16.60 14.52
CA ARG A 206 -1.18 -16.90 15.31
C ARG A 206 -0.48 -15.63 15.74
N TYR A 207 -0.20 -15.50 17.03
CA TYR A 207 0.48 -14.30 17.57
C TYR A 207 1.58 -14.61 18.59
N SER A 208 1.64 -15.83 19.13
CA SER A 208 2.72 -16.25 20.03
C SER A 208 2.96 -17.76 19.96
N LYS A 209 4.15 -18.19 20.39
CA LYS A 209 4.47 -19.63 20.45
C LYS A 209 3.59 -20.34 21.47
N GLU A 210 3.37 -19.71 22.62
CA GLU A 210 2.54 -20.20 23.71
C GLU A 210 1.09 -20.42 23.26
N GLN A 211 0.55 -19.51 22.45
CA GLN A 211 -0.80 -19.66 21.90
C GLN A 211 -0.89 -20.80 20.88
N VAL A 212 0.12 -20.98 20.02
CA VAL A 212 0.19 -22.12 19.10
C VAL A 212 0.31 -23.45 19.86
N GLU A 213 1.07 -23.48 20.96
CA GLU A 213 1.16 -24.66 21.83
C GLU A 213 -0.18 -24.97 22.51
N ARG A 214 -0.90 -23.96 23.00
CA ARG A 214 -2.28 -24.12 23.50
C ARG A 214 -3.18 -24.74 22.44
N TYR A 215 -3.13 -24.24 21.20
CA TYR A 215 -3.91 -24.78 20.08
C TYR A 215 -3.59 -26.26 19.79
N ASN A 216 -2.30 -26.61 19.76
CA ASN A 216 -1.87 -27.97 19.46
C ASN A 216 -2.39 -28.98 20.49
N ASN A 217 -2.42 -28.60 21.77
CA ASN A 217 -2.86 -29.44 22.89
C ASN A 217 -4.38 -29.39 23.14
N ALA A 218 -5.11 -28.52 22.47
CA ALA A 218 -6.54 -28.32 22.65
C ALA A 218 -7.39 -29.37 21.89
N ASN A 219 -8.60 -29.61 22.40
CA ASN A 219 -9.64 -30.33 21.68
C ASN A 219 -10.24 -29.46 20.54
N LYS A 220 -11.15 -30.01 19.73
CA LYS A 220 -11.70 -29.31 18.55
C LYS A 220 -12.42 -27.99 18.91
N GLU A 221 -13.22 -27.97 19.97
CA GLU A 221 -13.98 -26.78 20.38
C GLU A 221 -13.05 -25.69 20.89
N GLU A 222 -12.09 -26.06 21.75
CA GLU A 222 -11.09 -25.13 22.28
C GLU A 222 -10.16 -24.61 21.17
N ARG A 223 -9.83 -25.42 20.16
CA ARG A 223 -9.07 -24.97 18.98
C ARG A 223 -9.78 -23.85 18.23
N GLN A 224 -11.09 -23.98 18.00
CA GLN A 224 -11.85 -22.94 17.32
C GLN A 224 -11.89 -21.64 18.13
N ARG A 225 -12.04 -21.77 19.45
CA ARG A 225 -11.98 -20.62 20.36
C ARG A 225 -10.61 -19.92 20.29
N ILE A 226 -9.51 -20.67 20.37
CA ILE A 226 -8.15 -20.12 20.29
C ILE A 226 -7.90 -19.43 18.94
N ILE A 227 -8.40 -19.99 17.84
CA ILE A 227 -8.32 -19.37 16.51
C ILE A 227 -9.06 -18.04 16.50
N ASN A 228 -10.33 -18.01 16.95
CA ASN A 228 -11.14 -16.80 16.95
C ASN A 228 -10.55 -15.71 17.85
N GLU A 229 -10.12 -16.07 19.06
CA GLU A 229 -9.41 -15.17 19.98
C GLU A 229 -8.12 -14.63 19.35
N GLY A 230 -7.40 -15.48 18.60
CA GLY A 230 -6.17 -15.10 17.92
C GLY A 230 -6.36 -14.11 16.78
N TYR A 231 -7.39 -14.30 15.95
CA TYR A 231 -7.76 -13.31 14.93
C TYR A 231 -8.10 -11.97 15.57
N GLN A 232 -8.97 -11.96 16.59
CA GLN A 232 -9.36 -10.72 17.27
C GLN A 232 -8.16 -10.02 17.92
N TYR A 233 -7.28 -10.78 18.57
CA TYR A 233 -6.05 -10.23 19.17
C TYR A 233 -5.18 -9.51 18.12
N ASN A 234 -4.94 -10.15 16.97
CA ASN A 234 -4.10 -9.58 15.93
C ASN A 234 -4.74 -8.35 15.27
N ILE A 235 -6.06 -8.37 15.06
CA ILE A 235 -6.84 -7.21 14.59
C ILE A 235 -6.67 -6.04 15.56
N ASP A 236 -6.97 -6.26 16.85
CA ASP A 236 -6.89 -5.21 17.88
C ASP A 236 -5.47 -4.66 17.99
N TYR A 237 -4.46 -5.54 17.97
CA TYR A 237 -3.06 -5.14 18.02
C TYR A 237 -2.66 -4.28 16.82
N TRP A 238 -3.05 -4.70 15.61
CA TRP A 238 -2.75 -3.96 14.38
C TRP A 238 -3.40 -2.58 14.41
N LEU A 239 -4.70 -2.51 14.75
CA LEU A 239 -5.45 -1.25 14.81
C LEU A 239 -4.87 -0.30 15.87
N LYS A 240 -4.59 -0.79 17.07
CA LYS A 240 -3.95 0.01 18.14
C LYS A 240 -2.60 0.57 17.69
N LYS A 241 -1.76 -0.27 17.07
CA LYS A 241 -0.44 0.17 16.59
C LYS A 241 -0.57 1.24 15.50
N HIS A 242 -1.44 1.01 14.52
CA HIS A 242 -1.73 1.96 13.46
C HIS A 242 -2.26 3.30 14.02
N GLY A 243 -3.24 3.25 14.94
CA GLY A 243 -3.82 4.45 15.54
C GLY A 243 -2.85 5.23 16.42
N ASN A 244 -1.98 4.54 17.15
CA ASN A 244 -0.89 5.18 17.89
C ASN A 244 0.08 5.93 16.97
N ASN A 245 0.43 5.35 15.82
CA ASN A 245 1.31 6.02 14.86
C ASN A 245 0.66 7.28 14.27
N ILE A 246 -0.65 7.25 13.97
CA ILE A 246 -1.39 8.44 13.54
C ILE A 246 -1.38 9.52 14.61
N ARG A 247 -1.72 9.16 15.86
CA ARG A 247 -1.74 10.08 16.99
C ARG A 247 -0.39 10.74 17.22
N ASN A 248 0.68 9.95 17.18
CA ASN A 248 2.04 10.45 17.33
C ASN A 248 2.41 11.43 16.21
N ALA A 249 2.08 11.10 14.95
CA ALA A 249 2.37 11.97 13.82
C ALA A 249 1.56 13.27 13.82
N TYR A 250 0.29 13.20 14.24
CA TYR A 250 -0.55 14.38 14.46
C TYR A 250 0.00 15.31 15.55
N ASN A 251 0.46 14.74 16.67
CA ASN A 251 1.02 15.50 17.80
C ASN A 251 2.44 16.04 17.54
N ALA A 252 3.16 15.49 16.57
CA ALA A 252 4.55 15.88 16.26
C ALA A 252 4.67 17.19 15.44
N THR A 253 3.55 17.83 15.08
CA THR A 253 3.53 19.04 14.27
C THR A 253 2.50 20.02 14.82
N GLU A 254 2.77 21.32 14.68
CA GLU A 254 1.79 22.38 14.97
C GLU A 254 1.14 22.94 13.70
N ASN A 255 1.47 22.38 12.53
CA ASN A 255 0.93 22.87 11.27
C ASN A 255 -0.47 22.29 11.02
N ASP A 256 -1.50 23.14 11.03
CA ASP A 256 -2.90 22.75 10.82
C ASP A 256 -3.13 21.99 9.50
N LYS A 257 -2.41 22.35 8.43
CA LYS A 257 -2.52 21.65 7.14
C LYS A 257 -1.90 20.25 7.18
N ILE A 258 -0.99 19.98 8.11
CA ILE A 258 -0.44 18.64 8.31
C ILE A 258 -1.37 17.87 9.25
N LYS A 259 -1.84 18.50 10.32
CA LYS A 259 -2.83 17.93 11.24
C LYS A 259 -4.09 17.44 10.51
N SER A 260 -4.63 18.23 9.58
CA SER A 260 -5.83 17.84 8.80
C SER A 260 -5.66 16.54 8.02
N LYS A 261 -4.45 16.23 7.55
CA LYS A 261 -4.14 14.98 6.84
C LYS A 261 -4.26 13.77 7.77
N TYR A 262 -3.77 13.90 9.00
CA TYR A 262 -3.86 12.86 10.01
C TYR A 262 -5.26 12.77 10.61
N SER A 263 -6.01 13.88 10.68
CA SER A 263 -7.44 13.85 11.02
C SER A 263 -8.24 13.05 10.00
N TRP A 264 -8.00 13.27 8.70
CA TRP A 264 -8.62 12.46 7.66
C TRP A 264 -8.27 10.98 7.78
N LEU A 265 -6.98 10.67 8.01
CA LEU A 265 -6.51 9.29 8.19
C LEU A 265 -7.12 8.66 9.45
N ALA A 266 -7.32 9.41 10.53
CA ALA A 266 -7.99 8.92 11.74
C ALA A 266 -9.47 8.60 11.49
N THR A 267 -10.18 9.43 10.70
CA THR A 267 -11.55 9.13 10.28
C THR A 267 -11.62 7.86 9.45
N TYR A 268 -10.74 7.72 8.44
CA TYR A 268 -10.63 6.49 7.65
C TYR A 268 -10.32 5.29 8.57
N HIS A 269 -9.39 5.44 9.51
CA HIS A 269 -9.06 4.38 10.47
C HIS A 269 -10.26 3.94 11.30
N ASN A 270 -10.98 4.87 11.92
CA ASN A 270 -12.13 4.55 12.78
C ASN A 270 -13.23 3.88 11.97
N ASN A 271 -13.53 4.37 10.76
CA ASN A 271 -14.53 3.77 9.87
C ASN A 271 -14.19 2.30 9.52
N ILE A 272 -12.90 1.96 9.42
CA ILE A 272 -12.47 0.57 9.23
C ILE A 272 -12.54 -0.20 10.55
N ALA A 273 -12.05 0.38 11.65
CA ALA A 273 -12.04 -0.27 12.96
C ALA A 273 -13.45 -0.74 13.39
N GLU A 274 -14.49 0.06 13.11
CA GLU A 274 -15.90 -0.29 13.35
C GLU A 274 -16.35 -1.60 12.69
N LEU A 275 -15.69 -2.01 11.59
CA LEU A 275 -16.03 -3.24 10.87
C LEU A 275 -15.34 -4.49 11.44
N PHE A 276 -14.30 -4.31 12.27
CA PHE A 276 -13.42 -5.40 12.69
C PHE A 276 -13.30 -5.59 14.22
N THR A 277 -13.69 -4.60 15.03
CA THR A 277 -13.55 -4.72 16.49
C THR A 277 -14.53 -3.83 17.25
N ASP A 278 -14.97 -4.32 18.41
CA ASP A 278 -15.69 -3.55 19.44
C ASP A 278 -14.73 -3.00 20.53
N ASN A 279 -13.41 -3.18 20.36
CA ASN A 279 -12.42 -2.74 21.34
C ASN A 279 -12.23 -1.21 21.27
N GLU A 280 -12.76 -0.48 22.25
CA GLU A 280 -12.68 0.98 22.32
C GLU A 280 -11.24 1.53 22.22
N GLU A 281 -10.24 0.78 22.69
CA GLU A 281 -8.83 1.20 22.60
C GLU A 281 -8.26 1.21 21.17
N ALA A 282 -8.93 0.54 20.23
CA ALA A 282 -8.56 0.54 18.82
C ALA A 282 -8.95 1.84 18.11
N PHE A 283 -9.85 2.65 18.67
CA PHE A 283 -10.34 3.87 18.05
C PHE A 283 -9.45 5.08 18.39
N ILE A 284 -9.42 6.05 17.48
CA ILE A 284 -8.60 7.26 17.61
C ILE A 284 -9.50 8.47 17.83
N GLU A 285 -9.30 9.13 18.96
CA GLU A 285 -9.70 10.52 19.17
C GLU A 285 -8.44 11.40 19.11
N LEU A 286 -8.40 12.33 18.15
CA LEU A 286 -7.38 13.36 18.06
C LEU A 286 -7.88 14.60 18.78
N LYS A 287 -7.04 15.20 19.64
CA LYS A 287 -7.34 16.38 20.43
C LYS A 287 -6.75 17.65 19.83
#